data_AF-A0A8T5EU30-F1
#
_entry.id   AF-A0A8T5EU30-F1
#
_cell.length_a   1.000
_cell.length_b   1.000
_cell.length_c   1.000
_cell.angle_alpha   90.00
_cell.angle_beta   90.00
_cell.angle_gamma   90.00
#
_symmetry.space_group_name_H-M   'P 1'
#
loop_
_entity.id
_entity.type
_entity.pdbx_description
1 polymer ?
#
loop_
_entity_poly.entity_id
_entity_poly.type
_entity_poly.pdbx_seq_one_letter_code
_entity_poly.pdbx_strand_id
1 'polypeptide(L)' 'MGVWGEFVSVDYDICIADGGCLEACPVGVYEWFDTPGNPASEQKPLMSKEPDCIFCLACENVCPPQAIKIYEAK' A
#
# COMPACT_ATOMS: atom_id res chain seq x y z
N MET A 1 7.82 7.75 -9.02
CA MET A 1 8.20 6.86 -7.90
C MET A 1 7.48 5.56 -8.15
N GLY A 2 8.20 4.52 -8.57
CA GLY A 2 7.58 3.26 -9.00
C GLY A 2 6.99 2.43 -7.85
N VAL A 3 7.16 1.11 -7.95
CA VAL A 3 6.64 0.15 -6.98
C VAL A 3 7.57 0.01 -5.78
N TRP A 4 7.00 0.04 -4.57
CA TRP A 4 7.68 -0.15 -3.29
C TRP A 4 7.17 -1.40 -2.60
N GLY A 5 8.01 -2.07 -1.80
CA GLY A 5 7.68 -3.32 -1.09
C GLY A 5 8.01 -4.59 -1.88
N GLU A 6 8.16 -5.72 -1.19
CA GLU A 6 8.53 -7.02 -1.76
C GLU A 6 7.32 -7.97 -1.87
N PHE A 7 6.67 -8.25 -0.76
CA PHE A 7 5.49 -9.12 -0.65
C PHE A 7 4.20 -8.29 -0.55
N VAL A 8 4.29 -7.07 -0.01
CA VAL A 8 3.22 -6.08 0.02
C VAL A 8 3.68 -4.93 -0.87
N SER A 9 3.43 -5.04 -2.17
CA SER A 9 3.89 -4.05 -3.14
C SER A 9 2.84 -2.95 -3.36
N VAL A 10 3.26 -1.68 -3.34
CA VAL A 10 2.42 -0.52 -3.65
C VAL A 10 3.08 0.33 -4.73
N ASP A 11 2.35 0.57 -5.81
CA ASP A 11 2.74 1.47 -6.89
C ASP A 11 2.46 2.94 -6.52
N TYR A 12 3.53 3.68 -6.23
CA TYR A 12 3.42 5.08 -5.82
C TYR A 12 3.15 6.04 -6.99
N ASP A 13 3.25 5.58 -8.24
CA ASP A 13 2.93 6.37 -9.41
C ASP A 13 1.42 6.45 -9.66
N ILE A 14 0.64 5.47 -9.19
CA ILE A 14 -0.83 5.44 -9.34
C ILE A 14 -1.61 5.48 -8.02
N CYS A 15 -0.94 5.28 -6.88
CA CYS A 15 -1.58 5.44 -5.57
C CYS A 15 -2.09 6.88 -5.39
N ILE A 16 -3.36 7.04 -5.01
CA ILE A 16 -4.02 8.36 -4.84
C ILE A 16 -4.23 8.75 -3.37
N ALA A 17 -3.59 8.04 -2.43
CA ALA A 17 -3.78 8.22 -0.99
C ALA A 17 -5.25 8.14 -0.53
N ASP A 18 -6.02 7.18 -1.04
CA ASP A 18 -7.43 7.01 -0.67
C ASP A 18 -7.61 6.56 0.80
N GLY A 19 -6.60 5.86 1.34
CA GLY A 19 -6.57 5.42 2.73
C GLY A 19 -7.31 4.10 3.02
N GLY A 20 -8.01 3.53 2.05
CA GLY A 20 -8.77 2.28 2.23
C GLY A 20 -7.90 1.11 2.65
N CYS A 21 -6.64 1.05 2.21
CA CYS A 21 -5.71 0.01 2.62
C CYS A 21 -5.31 0.07 4.10
N LEU A 22 -5.23 1.27 4.71
CA LEU A 22 -4.96 1.42 6.15
C LEU A 22 -6.16 0.90 6.95
N GLU A 23 -7.37 1.31 6.58
CA GLU A 23 -8.61 0.91 7.28
C GLU A 23 -8.93 -0.58 7.09
N ALA A 24 -8.65 -1.14 5.91
CA ALA A 24 -8.95 -2.53 5.60
C ALA A 24 -7.93 -3.52 6.19
N CYS A 25 -6.75 -3.07 6.62
CA CYS A 25 -5.69 -3.96 7.09
C CYS A 25 -5.90 -4.36 8.56
N PRO A 26 -6.26 -5.63 8.87
CA PRO A 26 -6.57 -6.04 10.24
C PRO A 26 -5.34 -6.09 11.16
N VAL A 27 -4.14 -6.10 10.58
CA VAL A 27 -2.85 -6.18 11.28
C VAL A 27 -2.06 -4.87 11.21
N GLY A 28 -2.61 -3.83 10.56
CA GLY A 28 -2.02 -2.49 10.52
C GLY A 28 -0.62 -2.45 9.89
N VAL A 29 -0.48 -2.99 8.67
CA VAL A 29 0.79 -3.03 7.91
C VAL A 29 1.27 -1.64 7.47
N TYR A 30 0.33 -0.73 7.23
CA TYR A 30 0.57 0.54 6.57
C TYR A 30 0.62 1.71 7.55
N GLU A 31 1.50 2.66 7.27
CA GLU A 31 1.57 3.97 7.92
C GLU A 31 1.60 5.07 6.86
N TRP A 32 1.17 6.28 7.21
CA TRP A 32 1.24 7.41 6.28
C TRP A 32 2.67 7.94 6.15
N PHE A 33 3.10 8.17 4.91
CA PHE A 33 4.39 8.76 4.58
C PHE A 33 4.22 9.92 3.61
N ASP A 34 4.74 11.10 3.98
CA ASP A 34 4.62 12.30 3.17
C ASP A 34 5.54 12.25 1.94
N THR A 35 4.98 12.48 0.77
CA THR A 35 5.67 12.46 -0.52
C THR A 35 5.40 13.76 -1.30
N PRO A 36 5.94 14.90 -0.84
CA PRO A 36 5.62 16.18 -1.43
C PRO A 36 6.10 16.27 -2.89
N GLY A 37 5.25 16.80 -3.77
CA GLY A 37 5.53 16.94 -5.20
C GLY A 37 5.37 15.67 -6.03
N ASN A 38 4.78 14.61 -5.48
CA ASN A 38 4.41 13.44 -6.29
C ASN A 38 3.13 13.73 -7.10
N PRO A 39 3.11 13.42 -8.41
CA PRO A 39 2.01 13.81 -9.29
C PRO A 39 0.67 13.13 -8.96
N ALA A 40 0.68 11.98 -8.29
CA ALA A 40 -0.54 11.25 -7.96
C ALA A 40 -1.11 11.60 -6.57
N SER A 41 -0.26 11.80 -5.56
CA SER A 41 -0.69 12.28 -4.24
C SER A 41 0.51 12.71 -3.38
N GLU A 42 0.30 13.70 -2.51
CA GLU A 42 1.32 14.24 -1.60
C GLU A 42 1.64 13.34 -0.40
N GLN A 43 0.97 12.19 -0.28
CA GLN A 43 1.17 11.20 0.78
C GLN A 43 0.99 9.79 0.21
N LYS A 44 1.65 8.78 0.78
CA LYS A 44 1.55 7.37 0.37
C LYS A 44 1.52 6.44 1.59
N PRO A 45 0.88 5.27 1.49
CA PRO A 45 0.93 4.25 2.53
C PRO A 45 2.29 3.54 2.46
N LEU A 46 3.10 3.70 3.50
CA LEU A 46 4.37 3.00 3.71
C LEU A 46 4.12 1.67 4.43
N MET A 47 4.64 0.58 3.88
CA MET A 47 4.50 -0.79 4.41
C MET A 47 5.52 -1.05 5.53
N SER A 48 5.53 -0.23 6.59
CA SER A 48 6.54 -0.32 7.66
C SER A 48 6.50 -1.64 8.43
N LYS A 49 5.37 -2.35 8.42
CA LYS A 49 5.18 -3.67 9.02
C LYS A 49 4.85 -4.74 7.99
N GLU A 50 5.50 -4.67 6.82
CA GLU A 50 5.36 -5.67 5.76
C GLU A 50 5.46 -7.14 6.25
N PRO A 51 6.35 -7.53 7.19
CA PRO A 51 6.43 -8.90 7.70
C PRO A 51 5.20 -9.39 8.47
N ASP A 52 4.35 -8.48 8.96
CA ASP A 52 3.13 -8.82 9.70
C ASP A 52 1.94 -9.13 8.76
N CYS A 53 2.14 -8.99 7.45
CA CYS A 53 1.11 -9.27 6.46
C CYS A 53 0.64 -10.73 6.53
N ILE A 54 -0.67 -10.92 6.68
CA ILE A 54 -1.33 -12.25 6.73
C ILE A 54 -1.92 -12.68 5.38
N PHE A 55 -1.54 -12.02 4.29
CA PHE A 55 -1.99 -12.34 2.92
C PHE A 55 -3.52 -12.39 2.73
N CYS A 56 -4.27 -11.56 3.46
CA CYS A 56 -5.75 -11.55 3.39
C CYS A 56 -6.32 -10.89 2.12
N LEU A 57 -5.49 -10.21 1.33
CA LEU A 57 -5.86 -9.51 0.09
C LEU A 57 -6.89 -8.37 0.23
N ALA A 58 -7.23 -7.95 1.46
CA ALA A 58 -8.23 -6.90 1.70
C ALA A 58 -7.80 -5.54 1.10
N CYS A 59 -6.54 -5.15 1.30
CA CYS A 59 -5.96 -3.92 0.77
C CYS A 59 -5.92 -3.88 -0.76
N GLU A 60 -5.69 -5.03 -1.42
CA GLU A 60 -5.70 -5.14 -2.88
C GLU A 60 -7.11 -4.92 -3.45
N ASN A 61 -8.14 -5.47 -2.78
CA ASN A 61 -9.53 -5.37 -3.23
C ASN A 61 -10.15 -4.00 -3.00
N VAL A 62 -9.77 -3.29 -1.93
CA VAL A 62 -10.34 -1.97 -1.60
C VAL A 62 -9.71 -0.85 -2.41
N CYS A 63 -8.49 -1.03 -2.93
CA CYS A 63 -7.73 0.03 -3.60
C CYS A 63 -8.35 0.39 -4.96
N PRO A 64 -8.92 1.61 -5.13
CA PRO A 64 -9.58 2.00 -6.38
C PRO A 64 -8.67 1.99 -7.63
N PRO A 65 -7.42 2.51 -7.59
CA PRO A 65 -6.52 2.44 -8.74
C PRO A 65 -5.83 1.07 -8.89
N GLN A 66 -6.12 0.10 -8.03
CA GLN A 66 -5.41 -1.19 -7.96
C GLN A 66 -3.89 -1.03 -7.83
N ALA A 67 -3.47 -0.06 -7.01
CA ALA A 67 -2.05 0.23 -6.78
C ALA A 67 -1.32 -0.83 -5.94
N ILE A 68 -2.04 -1.76 -5.34
CA ILE A 68 -1.49 -2.71 -4.36
C ILE A 68 -1.50 -4.11 -4.94
N LYS A 69 -0.38 -4.83 -4.78
CA LYS A 69 -0.27 -6.25 -5.08
C LYS A 69 0.38 -7.01 -3.94
N ILE A 70 -0.24 -8.12 -3.57
CA ILE A 70 0.26 -9.01 -2.53
C ILE A 70 0.84 -10.28 -3.16
N TYR A 71 2.09 -10.59 -2.84
CA TYR A 71 2.78 -11.82 -3.26
C TYR A 71 3.00 -12.71 -2.05
N GLU A 72 2.44 -13.93 -2.08
CA GLU A 72 2.72 -14.91 -1.04
C GLU A 72 4.19 -15.36 -1.15
N ALA A 73 4.98 -15.13 -0.11
CA ALA A 73 6.33 -15.65 -0.02
C ALA A 73 6.25 -17.17 0.13
N LYS A 74 6.60 -17.90 -0.94
CA LYS A 74 6.78 -19.36 -0.90
C LYS A 74 8.09 -19.75 -0.22
#